data_AF-A0A966ZC25-F1
#
_entry.id   AF-A0A966ZC25-F1
#
_cell.length_a   1.000
_cell.length_b   1.000
_cell.length_c   1.000
_cell.angle_alpha   90.00
_cell.angle_beta   90.00
_cell.angle_gamma   90.00
#
_symmetry.space_group_name_H-M   'P 1'
#
loop_
_entity.id
_entity.type
_entity.pdbx_description
1 polymer ?
#
loop_
_entity_poly.entity_id
_entity_poly.type
_entity_poly.pdbx_seq_one_letter_code
_entity_poly.pdbx_strand_id
1 'polypeptide(L)'
;MIQRSRILQVLAGQFASRKAGRTGAATNRPTFQLTKLLEAASCAEGEARELAEEDLKEAERLGVLERVPFHPRDPGRIEKIRVPVEQETALFTIAGLPSPTQERAALAAQFVAAAEATVPDCWNTAWLGWCERMRLAALAGRPVEPFDRHPTDDNTKLLMLLPQLLAWRGESLVRFASCVLCGDSKVLESLSQVEPDGPLRGKMRGKLGRLLEDITAGEIRTLDDIGILPNPRFALVHGPLKLNFAGAWLDLGQLQGAFRLAEADIVRASGVETDAKRCLTVENEATFHELAKLQSGELLIQTSYPGSGTLKLLERLPHAMEFWHFGDSDQAGFSILRDLRERSGRDFQALHMEPGRIPHEQEALGRPSSSKWPFYNHS
;
A
#
# COMPACT_ATOMS: atom_id res chain seq x y z
N MET A 1 -49.44 -5.28 -7.42
CA MET A 1 -48.34 -4.32 -7.64
C MET A 1 -47.06 -5.03 -7.21
N ILE A 2 -46.23 -5.52 -8.14
CA ILE A 2 -45.11 -6.46 -7.91
C ILE A 2 -43.91 -5.81 -7.16
N GLN A 3 -44.07 -4.62 -6.61
CA GLN A 3 -42.93 -3.89 -6.05
C GLN A 3 -42.37 -4.62 -4.82
N ARG A 4 -41.08 -4.99 -4.91
CA ARG A 4 -40.25 -5.55 -3.81
C ARG A 4 -40.57 -6.98 -3.38
N SER A 5 -40.93 -7.83 -4.34
CA SER A 5 -41.02 -9.26 -4.09
C SER A 5 -39.67 -9.87 -3.68
N ARG A 6 -39.63 -10.62 -2.58
CA ARG A 6 -38.41 -11.25 -2.05
C ARG A 6 -37.84 -12.30 -3.00
N ILE A 7 -38.69 -13.05 -3.70
CA ILE A 7 -38.24 -14.05 -4.69
C ILE A 7 -37.57 -13.39 -5.89
N LEU A 8 -38.08 -12.22 -6.33
CA LEU A 8 -37.49 -11.46 -7.43
C LEU A 8 -36.16 -10.80 -7.03
N GLN A 9 -36.03 -10.33 -5.79
CA GLN A 9 -34.76 -9.82 -5.26
C GLN A 9 -33.68 -10.91 -5.20
N VAL A 10 -34.03 -12.11 -4.73
CA VAL A 10 -33.11 -13.25 -4.72
C VAL A 10 -32.73 -13.67 -6.15
N LEU A 11 -33.69 -13.72 -7.06
CA LEU A 11 -33.44 -14.00 -8.48
C LEU A 11 -32.48 -12.97 -9.09
N ALA A 12 -32.72 -11.68 -8.86
CA ALA A 12 -31.87 -10.59 -9.32
C ALA A 12 -30.44 -10.69 -8.74
N GLY A 13 -30.30 -10.94 -7.43
CA GLY A 13 -29.00 -11.14 -6.79
C GLY A 13 -28.23 -12.35 -7.36
N GLN A 14 -28.92 -13.48 -7.57
CA GLN A 14 -28.31 -14.63 -8.23
C GLN A 14 -27.91 -14.32 -9.68
N PHE A 15 -28.72 -13.55 -10.42
CA PHE A 15 -28.37 -13.10 -11.77
C PHE A 15 -27.12 -12.22 -11.77
N ALA A 16 -27.03 -11.23 -10.87
CA ALA A 16 -25.87 -10.34 -10.73
C ALA A 16 -24.55 -11.11 -10.51
N SER A 17 -24.60 -12.20 -9.74
CA SER A 17 -23.42 -13.04 -9.46
C SER A 17 -22.92 -13.85 -10.68
N ARG A 18 -23.79 -14.10 -11.67
CA ARG A 18 -23.44 -14.87 -12.88
C ARG A 18 -22.55 -14.03 -13.81
N LYS A 19 -21.89 -14.71 -14.75
CA LYS A 19 -21.07 -14.03 -15.78
C LYS A 19 -21.88 -12.99 -16.56
N ALA A 20 -23.14 -13.31 -16.89
CA ALA A 20 -24.09 -12.41 -17.54
C ALA A 20 -24.23 -11.07 -16.78
N GLY A 21 -24.62 -11.13 -15.49
CA GLY A 21 -24.74 -9.94 -14.66
C GLY A 21 -23.40 -9.24 -14.42
N ARG A 22 -22.32 -9.98 -14.17
CA ARG A 22 -21.00 -9.37 -13.89
C ARG A 22 -20.42 -8.63 -15.08
N THR A 23 -20.52 -9.16 -16.29
CA THR A 23 -19.77 -8.66 -17.46
C THR A 23 -20.66 -8.12 -18.59
N GLY A 24 -21.97 -8.30 -18.50
CA GLY A 24 -22.89 -8.06 -19.61
C GLY A 24 -22.75 -9.05 -20.77
N ALA A 25 -21.75 -9.96 -20.73
CA ALA A 25 -21.46 -10.90 -21.80
C ALA A 25 -21.83 -12.33 -21.39
N ALA A 26 -22.93 -12.84 -21.94
CA ALA A 26 -23.29 -14.25 -21.84
C ALA A 26 -23.83 -14.77 -23.19
N THR A 27 -23.27 -15.90 -23.62
CA THR A 27 -23.74 -16.66 -24.79
C THR A 27 -25.02 -17.46 -24.51
N ASN A 28 -25.28 -17.79 -23.24
CA ASN A 28 -26.44 -18.57 -22.83
C ASN A 28 -27.32 -17.77 -21.87
N ARG A 29 -28.64 -17.90 -22.02
CA ARG A 29 -29.63 -17.33 -21.09
C ARG A 29 -29.48 -17.97 -19.70
N PRO A 30 -29.23 -17.19 -18.63
CA PRO A 30 -29.12 -17.73 -17.28
C PRO A 30 -30.39 -18.47 -16.84
N THR A 31 -30.20 -19.67 -16.28
CA THR A 31 -31.27 -20.49 -15.71
C THR A 31 -31.02 -20.76 -14.23
N PHE A 32 -32.08 -20.74 -13.44
CA PHE A 32 -32.07 -20.87 -11.99
C PHE A 32 -33.07 -21.96 -11.58
N GLN A 33 -32.72 -22.81 -10.63
CA GLN A 33 -33.66 -23.82 -10.13
C GLN A 33 -34.68 -23.17 -9.20
N LEU A 34 -35.98 -23.41 -9.44
CA LEU A 34 -37.06 -22.78 -8.69
C LEU A 34 -37.01 -23.16 -7.20
N THR A 35 -36.75 -24.42 -6.88
CA THR A 35 -36.63 -24.90 -5.49
C THR A 35 -35.57 -24.12 -4.71
N LYS A 36 -34.37 -23.97 -5.29
CA LYS A 36 -33.27 -23.20 -4.68
C LYS A 36 -33.58 -21.71 -4.54
N LEU A 37 -34.31 -21.13 -5.48
CA LEU A 37 -34.75 -19.74 -5.39
C LEU A 37 -35.75 -19.55 -4.24
N LEU A 38 -36.73 -20.44 -4.11
CA LEU A 38 -37.74 -20.40 -3.05
C LEU A 38 -37.09 -20.61 -1.67
N GLU A 39 -36.15 -21.54 -1.53
CA GLU A 39 -35.37 -21.75 -0.30
C GLU A 39 -34.59 -20.47 0.08
N ALA A 40 -33.83 -19.90 -0.86
CA ALA A 40 -33.04 -18.69 -0.62
C ALA A 40 -33.90 -17.45 -0.32
N ALA A 41 -35.12 -17.38 -0.85
CA ALA A 41 -36.10 -16.35 -0.54
C ALA A 41 -36.88 -16.60 0.76
N SER A 42 -36.71 -17.77 1.40
CA SER A 42 -37.53 -18.22 2.54
C SER A 42 -39.03 -18.32 2.19
N CYS A 43 -39.34 -18.76 0.97
CA CYS A 43 -40.68 -18.89 0.39
C CYS A 43 -40.98 -20.34 -0.07
N ALA A 44 -40.39 -21.35 0.57
CA ALA A 44 -40.50 -22.74 0.11
C ALA A 44 -41.90 -23.37 0.33
N GLU A 45 -42.66 -22.90 1.31
CA GLU A 45 -43.91 -23.49 1.77
C GLU A 45 -44.97 -22.42 2.15
N GLY A 46 -46.23 -22.85 2.27
CA GLY A 46 -47.35 -22.04 2.74
C GLY A 46 -47.70 -20.84 1.86
N GLU A 47 -48.32 -19.82 2.47
CA GLU A 47 -48.74 -18.58 1.81
C GLU A 47 -47.58 -17.84 1.13
N ALA A 48 -46.38 -17.89 1.73
CA ALA A 48 -45.18 -17.28 1.16
C ALA A 48 -44.78 -17.90 -0.18
N ARG A 49 -45.04 -19.20 -0.37
CA ARG A 49 -44.83 -19.88 -1.65
C ARG A 49 -45.86 -19.45 -2.69
N GLU A 50 -47.13 -19.38 -2.31
CA GLU A 50 -48.21 -18.97 -3.22
C GLU A 50 -47.97 -17.56 -3.77
N LEU A 51 -47.59 -16.62 -2.89
CA LEU A 51 -47.21 -15.25 -3.27
C LEU A 51 -45.99 -15.24 -4.19
N ALA A 52 -44.94 -16.01 -3.88
CA ALA A 52 -43.75 -16.09 -4.72
C ALA A 52 -44.06 -16.66 -6.12
N GLU A 53 -44.94 -17.67 -6.21
CA GLU A 53 -45.38 -18.23 -7.48
C GLU A 53 -46.27 -17.25 -8.27
N GLU A 54 -47.11 -16.45 -7.60
CA GLU A 54 -47.88 -15.38 -8.22
C GLU A 54 -46.98 -14.28 -8.79
N ASP A 55 -46.00 -13.82 -8.01
CA ASP A 55 -45.03 -12.81 -8.45
C ASP A 55 -44.22 -13.29 -9.67
N LEU A 56 -43.81 -14.56 -9.68
CA LEU A 56 -43.10 -15.16 -10.82
C LEU A 56 -44.00 -15.29 -12.06
N LYS A 57 -45.30 -15.62 -11.89
CA LYS A 57 -46.28 -15.62 -12.99
C LYS A 57 -46.49 -14.20 -13.54
N GLU A 58 -46.56 -13.20 -12.67
CA GLU A 58 -46.67 -11.80 -13.08
C GLU A 58 -45.44 -11.36 -13.89
N ALA A 59 -44.24 -11.67 -13.38
CA ALA A 59 -43.00 -11.37 -14.08
C ALA A 59 -42.89 -12.09 -15.44
N GLU A 60 -43.41 -13.32 -15.56
CA GLU A 60 -43.54 -14.03 -16.84
C GLU A 60 -44.53 -13.32 -17.78
N ARG A 61 -45.69 -12.87 -17.29
CA ARG A 61 -46.68 -12.12 -18.10
C ARG A 61 -46.10 -10.81 -18.62
N LEU A 62 -45.24 -10.16 -17.84
CA LEU A 62 -44.51 -8.95 -18.23
C LEU A 62 -43.33 -9.24 -19.18
N GLY A 63 -43.06 -10.51 -19.51
CA GLY A 63 -41.98 -10.91 -20.42
C GLY A 63 -40.58 -10.78 -19.83
N VAL A 64 -40.46 -10.61 -18.50
CA VAL A 64 -39.18 -10.41 -17.80
C VAL A 64 -38.42 -11.72 -17.62
N LEU A 65 -39.14 -12.83 -17.48
CA LEU A 65 -38.60 -14.17 -17.30
C LEU A 65 -39.45 -15.21 -18.04
N GLU A 66 -38.90 -16.41 -18.18
CA GLU A 66 -39.60 -17.59 -18.70
C GLU A 66 -39.59 -18.68 -17.63
N ARG A 67 -40.76 -19.24 -17.30
CA ARG A 67 -40.85 -20.42 -16.43
C ARG A 67 -40.68 -21.67 -17.29
N VAL A 68 -39.64 -22.45 -17.00
CA VAL A 68 -39.27 -23.65 -17.75
C VAL A 68 -39.89 -24.88 -17.05
N PRO A 69 -40.84 -25.58 -17.70
CA PRO A 69 -41.48 -26.75 -17.13
C PRO A 69 -40.50 -27.93 -17.02
N PHE A 70 -40.75 -28.79 -16.04
CA PHE A 70 -40.00 -30.02 -15.79
C PHE A 70 -40.15 -31.02 -16.95
N HIS A 71 -41.36 -31.10 -17.54
CA HIS A 71 -41.64 -31.99 -18.64
C HIS A 71 -42.60 -31.34 -19.65
N PRO A 72 -42.41 -31.47 -20.98
CA PRO A 72 -43.28 -30.84 -22.00
C PRO A 72 -44.77 -31.21 -21.91
N ARG A 73 -45.06 -32.38 -21.34
CA ARG A 73 -46.44 -32.88 -21.14
C ARG A 73 -47.08 -32.48 -19.80
N ASP A 74 -46.33 -31.84 -18.91
CA ASP A 74 -46.84 -31.30 -17.65
C ASP A 74 -46.37 -29.84 -17.49
N PRO A 75 -47.04 -28.89 -18.19
CA PRO A 75 -46.65 -27.48 -18.17
C PRO A 75 -46.83 -26.81 -16.80
N GLY A 76 -47.59 -27.43 -15.89
CA GLY A 76 -47.88 -26.89 -14.56
C GLY A 76 -46.71 -27.04 -13.60
N ARG A 77 -45.87 -28.07 -13.79
CA ARG A 77 -44.72 -28.35 -12.91
C ARG A 77 -43.47 -27.60 -13.37
N ILE A 78 -43.24 -26.41 -12.84
CA ILE A 78 -42.06 -25.59 -13.15
C ILE A 78 -40.82 -26.11 -12.42
N GLU A 79 -39.72 -26.33 -13.15
CA GLU A 79 -38.43 -26.74 -12.58
C GLU A 79 -37.46 -25.56 -12.46
N LYS A 80 -37.42 -24.72 -13.51
CA LYS A 80 -36.40 -23.67 -13.65
C LYS A 80 -37.03 -22.35 -14.06
N ILE A 81 -36.37 -21.27 -13.69
CA ILE A 81 -36.63 -19.92 -14.15
C ILE A 81 -35.50 -19.52 -15.09
N ARG A 82 -35.82 -19.02 -16.27
CA ARG A 82 -34.85 -18.47 -17.22
C ARG A 82 -35.05 -16.96 -17.32
N VAL A 83 -33.96 -16.21 -17.27
CA VAL A 83 -33.98 -14.75 -17.43
C VAL A 83 -33.25 -14.40 -18.72
N PRO A 84 -33.93 -13.83 -19.73
CA PRO A 84 -33.27 -13.28 -20.92
C PRO A 84 -32.33 -12.13 -20.52
N VAL A 85 -31.14 -12.05 -21.11
CA VAL A 85 -30.14 -11.02 -20.76
C VAL A 85 -30.64 -9.63 -21.12
N GLU A 86 -31.37 -9.54 -22.22
CA GLU A 86 -32.08 -8.35 -22.69
C GLU A 86 -33.12 -7.81 -21.68
N GLN A 87 -33.56 -8.63 -20.73
CA GLN A 87 -34.53 -8.26 -19.68
C GLN A 87 -33.88 -7.96 -18.32
N GLU A 88 -32.56 -7.84 -18.25
CA GLU A 88 -31.84 -7.48 -17.02
C GLU A 88 -32.45 -6.23 -16.36
N THR A 89 -32.54 -5.11 -17.10
CA THR A 89 -33.07 -3.86 -16.56
C THR A 89 -34.49 -4.01 -16.04
N ALA A 90 -35.34 -4.77 -16.74
CA ALA A 90 -36.72 -4.99 -16.34
C ALA A 90 -36.81 -5.82 -15.04
N LEU A 91 -36.02 -6.90 -14.92
CA LEU A 91 -35.92 -7.73 -13.71
C LEU A 91 -35.52 -6.91 -12.49
N PHE A 92 -34.49 -6.09 -12.62
CA PHE A 92 -33.99 -5.28 -11.51
C PHE A 92 -34.96 -4.15 -11.15
N THR A 93 -35.65 -3.57 -12.14
CA THR A 93 -36.69 -2.57 -11.91
C THR A 93 -37.85 -3.15 -11.08
N ILE A 94 -38.37 -4.34 -11.41
CA ILE A 94 -39.45 -4.96 -10.62
C ILE A 94 -38.97 -5.45 -9.25
N ALA A 95 -37.70 -5.85 -9.13
CA ALA A 95 -37.08 -6.21 -7.85
C ALA A 95 -36.81 -4.98 -6.95
N GLY A 96 -36.82 -3.77 -7.51
CA GLY A 96 -36.51 -2.52 -6.80
C GLY A 96 -35.02 -2.34 -6.52
N LEU A 97 -34.14 -2.84 -7.39
CA LEU A 97 -32.69 -2.82 -7.27
C LEU A 97 -32.06 -2.15 -8.52
N PRO A 98 -30.85 -1.57 -8.41
CA PRO A 98 -30.09 -1.16 -9.59
C PRO A 98 -29.63 -2.38 -10.38
N SER A 99 -29.76 -2.34 -11.71
CA SER A 99 -29.23 -3.41 -12.56
C SER A 99 -27.71 -3.43 -12.55
N PRO A 100 -27.07 -4.60 -12.75
CA PRO A 100 -25.61 -4.69 -12.88
C PRO A 100 -25.06 -3.77 -13.97
N THR A 101 -25.78 -3.58 -15.07
CA THR A 101 -25.42 -2.64 -16.13
C THR A 101 -25.44 -1.20 -15.65
N GLN A 102 -26.45 -0.80 -14.86
CA GLN A 102 -26.49 0.51 -14.22
C GLN A 102 -25.36 0.69 -13.21
N GLU A 103 -25.05 -0.33 -12.39
CA GLU A 103 -23.93 -0.26 -11.43
C GLU A 103 -22.59 -0.10 -12.13
N ARG A 104 -22.33 -0.87 -13.19
CA ARG A 104 -21.11 -0.73 -14.01
C ARG A 104 -21.01 0.66 -14.65
N ALA A 105 -22.12 1.19 -15.15
CA ALA A 105 -22.18 2.52 -15.73
C ALA A 105 -21.92 3.61 -14.67
N ALA A 106 -22.47 3.47 -13.46
CA ALA A 106 -22.25 4.39 -12.35
C ALA A 106 -20.79 4.35 -11.86
N LEU A 107 -20.19 3.17 -11.73
CA LEU A 107 -18.77 3.03 -11.41
C LEU A 107 -17.89 3.64 -12.51
N ALA A 108 -18.20 3.39 -13.78
CA ALA A 108 -17.50 4.00 -14.91
C ALA A 108 -17.60 5.53 -14.88
N ALA A 109 -18.75 6.09 -14.48
CA ALA A 109 -18.94 7.52 -14.34
C ALA A 109 -18.04 8.14 -13.26
N GLN A 110 -17.67 7.42 -12.19
CA GLN A 110 -16.70 7.90 -11.21
C GLN A 110 -15.32 8.14 -11.85
N PHE A 111 -14.88 7.26 -12.75
CA PHE A 111 -13.62 7.44 -13.48
C PHE A 111 -13.69 8.56 -14.53
N VAL A 112 -14.86 8.79 -15.13
CA VAL A 112 -15.09 9.94 -16.02
C VAL A 112 -14.96 11.24 -15.23
N ALA A 113 -15.63 11.35 -14.09
CA ALA A 113 -15.54 12.52 -13.22
C ALA A 113 -14.10 12.74 -12.73
N ALA A 114 -13.37 11.67 -12.39
CA ALA A 114 -11.96 11.77 -11.99
C ALA A 114 -11.06 12.32 -13.11
N ALA A 115 -11.36 12.03 -14.37
CA ALA A 115 -10.60 12.53 -15.52
C ALA A 115 -10.65 14.06 -15.67
N GLU A 116 -11.65 14.72 -15.08
CA GLU A 116 -11.78 16.19 -15.09
C GLU A 116 -10.82 16.86 -14.10
N ALA A 117 -10.19 16.11 -13.20
CA ALA A 117 -9.26 16.66 -12.22
C ALA A 117 -7.95 17.15 -12.87
N THR A 118 -7.52 18.34 -12.47
CA THR A 118 -6.24 18.90 -12.89
C THR A 118 -5.08 18.15 -12.23
N VAL A 119 -4.16 17.65 -13.05
CA VAL A 119 -2.87 17.07 -12.64
C VAL A 119 -1.73 17.87 -13.28
N PRO A 120 -0.48 17.79 -12.76
CA PRO A 120 0.67 18.39 -13.42
C PRO A 120 0.81 17.94 -14.88
N ASP A 121 1.29 18.83 -15.75
CA ASP A 121 1.35 18.59 -17.21
C ASP A 121 2.09 17.29 -17.57
N CYS A 122 3.15 16.96 -16.83
CA CYS A 122 3.91 15.71 -17.02
C CYS A 122 3.07 14.44 -16.83
N TRP A 123 1.98 14.51 -16.07
CA TRP A 123 1.09 13.39 -15.78
C TRP A 123 -0.25 13.44 -16.54
N ASN A 124 -0.55 14.53 -17.25
CA ASN A 124 -1.87 14.73 -17.85
C ASN A 124 -2.30 13.59 -18.78
N THR A 125 -1.43 13.22 -19.73
CA THR A 125 -1.69 12.12 -20.67
C THR A 125 -1.83 10.78 -19.96
N ALA A 126 -0.96 10.52 -18.97
CA ALA A 126 -0.94 9.27 -18.23
C ALA A 126 -2.19 9.09 -17.36
N TRP A 127 -2.62 10.16 -16.68
CA TRP A 127 -3.85 10.23 -15.89
C TRP A 127 -5.10 9.97 -16.73
N LEU A 128 -5.28 10.72 -17.83
CA LEU A 128 -6.43 10.55 -18.72
C LEU A 128 -6.48 9.13 -19.31
N GLY A 129 -5.33 8.63 -19.76
CA GLY A 129 -5.20 7.26 -20.25
C GLY A 129 -5.54 6.22 -19.18
N TRP A 130 -5.14 6.43 -17.93
CA TRP A 130 -5.45 5.52 -16.82
C TRP A 130 -6.95 5.55 -16.47
N CYS A 131 -7.56 6.74 -16.35
CA CYS A 131 -9.00 6.88 -16.11
C CYS A 131 -9.82 6.19 -17.20
N GLU A 132 -9.45 6.34 -18.47
CA GLU A 132 -10.15 5.67 -19.58
C GLU A 132 -10.00 4.14 -19.52
N ARG A 133 -8.79 3.62 -19.21
CA ARG A 133 -8.59 2.17 -19.00
C ARG A 133 -9.49 1.64 -17.90
N MET A 134 -9.56 2.33 -16.76
CA MET A 134 -10.38 1.94 -15.62
C MET A 134 -11.88 2.03 -15.92
N ARG A 135 -12.31 3.08 -16.63
CA ARG A 135 -13.69 3.23 -17.13
C ARG A 135 -14.11 2.06 -18.02
N LEU A 136 -13.27 1.69 -18.99
CA LEU A 136 -13.53 0.56 -19.87
C LEU A 136 -13.52 -0.78 -19.12
N ALA A 137 -12.66 -0.93 -18.11
CA ALA A 137 -12.66 -2.10 -17.23
C ALA A 137 -13.97 -2.21 -16.44
N ALA A 138 -14.44 -1.11 -15.83
CA ALA A 138 -15.70 -1.03 -15.10
C ALA A 138 -16.90 -1.41 -15.98
N LEU A 139 -17.02 -0.84 -17.18
CA LEU A 139 -18.11 -1.14 -18.12
C LEU A 139 -18.15 -2.61 -18.54
N ALA A 140 -16.97 -3.20 -18.75
CA ALA A 140 -16.82 -4.61 -19.11
C ALA A 140 -16.94 -5.58 -17.92
N GLY A 141 -17.10 -5.08 -16.69
CA GLY A 141 -17.13 -5.89 -15.48
C GLY A 141 -15.80 -6.59 -15.17
N ARG A 142 -14.70 -6.03 -15.68
CA ARG A 142 -13.34 -6.48 -15.36
C ARG A 142 -12.93 -5.94 -13.98
N PRO A 143 -11.93 -6.57 -13.32
CA PRO A 143 -11.40 -6.05 -12.07
C PRO A 143 -10.93 -4.61 -12.22
N VAL A 144 -11.28 -3.79 -11.24
CA VAL A 144 -10.84 -2.39 -11.08
C VAL A 144 -10.06 -2.24 -9.77
N GLU A 145 -9.38 -3.30 -9.34
CA GLU A 145 -8.62 -3.26 -8.09
C GLU A 145 -7.64 -2.08 -8.11
N PRO A 146 -7.48 -1.38 -6.99
CA PRO A 146 -7.96 -1.73 -5.66
C PRO A 146 -9.30 -1.04 -5.28
N PHE A 147 -10.08 -0.55 -6.24
CA PHE A 147 -11.41 0.02 -6.03
C PHE A 147 -12.48 -1.06 -5.81
N ASP A 148 -13.56 -0.69 -5.13
CA ASP A 148 -14.75 -1.53 -5.03
C ASP A 148 -15.40 -1.70 -6.41
N ARG A 149 -15.98 -2.88 -6.65
CA ARG A 149 -16.73 -3.16 -7.89
C ARG A 149 -18.07 -2.44 -7.98
N HIS A 150 -18.51 -1.85 -6.88
CA HIS A 150 -19.70 -1.02 -6.81
C HIS A 150 -19.29 0.45 -6.70
N PRO A 151 -20.12 1.39 -7.19
CA PRO A 151 -19.85 2.82 -7.05
C PRO A 151 -20.00 3.26 -5.59
N THR A 152 -18.90 3.34 -4.85
CA THR A 152 -18.87 3.74 -3.44
C THR A 152 -18.32 5.16 -3.26
N ASP A 153 -18.67 5.81 -2.14
CA ASP A 153 -18.08 7.09 -1.76
C ASP A 153 -16.57 6.98 -1.50
N ASP A 154 -16.11 5.81 -1.04
CA ASP A 154 -14.69 5.57 -0.80
C ASP A 154 -13.90 5.47 -2.11
N ASN A 155 -14.49 4.94 -3.19
CA ASN A 155 -13.91 5.05 -4.52
C ASN A 155 -13.77 6.52 -4.93
N THR A 156 -14.82 7.33 -4.74
CA THR A 156 -14.79 8.78 -5.05
C THR A 156 -13.69 9.50 -4.27
N LYS A 157 -13.60 9.30 -2.95
CA LYS A 157 -12.58 9.92 -2.10
C LYS A 157 -11.17 9.55 -2.55
N LEU A 158 -10.94 8.28 -2.87
CA LEU A 158 -9.65 7.82 -3.35
C LEU A 158 -9.31 8.41 -4.72
N LEU A 159 -10.27 8.47 -5.65
CA LEU A 159 -10.08 9.10 -6.97
C LEU A 159 -9.78 10.60 -6.85
N MET A 160 -10.39 11.31 -5.89
CA MET A 160 -10.08 12.71 -5.61
C MET A 160 -8.71 12.93 -4.98
N LEU A 161 -8.18 11.93 -4.28
CA LEU A 161 -6.88 12.01 -3.61
C LEU A 161 -5.71 11.85 -4.60
N LEU A 162 -5.83 11.00 -5.61
CA LEU A 162 -4.74 10.69 -6.54
C LEU A 162 -4.18 11.92 -7.28
N PRO A 163 -4.99 12.82 -7.86
CA PRO A 163 -4.49 14.06 -8.47
C PRO A 163 -3.69 14.93 -7.50
N GLN A 164 -4.14 15.02 -6.25
CA GLN A 164 -3.47 15.81 -5.22
C GLN A 164 -2.10 15.23 -4.85
N LEU A 165 -1.98 13.90 -4.81
CA LEU A 165 -0.69 13.22 -4.60
C LEU A 165 0.26 13.43 -5.79
N LEU A 166 -0.22 13.34 -7.02
CA LEU A 166 0.58 13.61 -8.22
C LEU A 166 1.09 15.07 -8.26
N ALA A 167 0.28 16.00 -7.76
CA ALA A 167 0.60 17.42 -7.63
C ALA A 167 1.46 17.76 -6.40
N TRP A 168 1.65 16.82 -5.46
CA TRP A 168 2.38 17.09 -4.23
C TRP A 168 3.83 17.52 -4.51
N ARG A 169 4.31 18.51 -3.74
CA ARG A 169 5.66 19.06 -3.84
C ARG A 169 6.23 19.31 -2.45
N GLY A 170 7.50 18.95 -2.29
CA GLY A 170 8.23 19.14 -1.05
C GLY A 170 8.04 18.00 -0.05
N GLU A 171 8.91 18.00 0.96
CA GLU A 171 8.90 16.96 1.98
C GLU A 171 7.82 17.21 3.04
N SER A 172 7.18 16.15 3.49
CA SER A 172 6.24 16.21 4.61
C SER A 172 6.14 14.87 5.32
N LEU A 173 5.76 14.91 6.60
CA LEU A 173 5.44 13.70 7.34
C LEU A 173 4.04 13.22 6.97
N VAL A 174 3.87 11.91 6.81
CA VAL A 174 2.64 11.29 6.33
C VAL A 174 1.40 11.72 7.10
N ARG A 175 1.49 11.87 8.43
CA ARG A 175 0.36 12.29 9.26
C ARG A 175 -0.06 13.73 8.98
N PHE A 176 0.91 14.61 8.72
CA PHE A 176 0.63 16.00 8.35
C PHE A 176 0.04 16.09 6.94
N ALA A 177 0.67 15.42 5.97
CA ALA A 177 0.15 15.35 4.61
C ALA A 177 -1.27 14.76 4.58
N SER A 178 -1.54 13.75 5.42
CA SER A 178 -2.87 13.14 5.55
C SER A 178 -3.91 14.13 6.07
N CYS A 179 -3.59 14.94 7.08
CA CYS A 179 -4.47 16.01 7.52
C CYS A 179 -4.76 17.03 6.41
N VAL A 180 -3.73 17.45 5.67
CA VAL A 180 -3.86 18.43 4.58
C VAL A 180 -4.75 17.90 3.45
N LEU A 181 -4.52 16.66 3.03
CA LEU A 181 -5.18 16.07 1.86
C LEU A 181 -6.55 15.45 2.17
N CYS A 182 -6.72 14.90 3.37
CA CYS A 182 -7.87 14.07 3.73
C CYS A 182 -8.67 14.61 4.93
N GLY A 183 -8.18 15.64 5.63
CA GLY A 183 -8.79 16.10 6.89
C GLY A 183 -8.61 15.13 8.07
N ASP A 184 -7.83 14.06 7.90
CA ASP A 184 -7.62 13.00 8.89
C ASP A 184 -6.16 12.53 8.88
N SER A 185 -5.55 12.38 10.07
CA SER A 185 -4.11 12.10 10.23
C SER A 185 -3.67 10.66 9.90
N LYS A 186 -4.59 9.73 9.62
CA LYS A 186 -4.31 8.29 9.46
C LYS A 186 -4.69 7.72 8.10
N VAL A 187 -5.49 8.44 7.31
CA VAL A 187 -5.98 7.97 6.01
C VAL A 187 -4.82 7.55 5.11
N LEU A 188 -3.81 8.40 4.92
CA LEU A 188 -2.64 8.04 4.10
C LEU A 188 -1.90 6.83 4.67
N GLU A 189 -1.61 6.78 5.97
CA GLU A 189 -0.91 5.65 6.60
C GLU A 189 -1.63 4.33 6.35
N SER A 190 -2.95 4.31 6.51
CA SER A 190 -3.78 3.12 6.27
C SER A 190 -3.77 2.65 4.81
N LEU A 191 -3.70 3.60 3.87
CA LEU A 191 -3.69 3.33 2.44
C LEU A 191 -2.28 3.09 1.87
N SER A 192 -1.22 3.41 2.63
CA SER A 192 0.18 3.33 2.20
C SER A 192 1.07 2.64 3.24
N GLN A 193 0.68 1.41 3.60
CA GLN A 193 1.44 0.58 4.51
C GLN A 193 2.89 0.41 4.05
N VAL A 194 3.79 0.35 5.04
CA VAL A 194 5.21 0.13 4.82
C VAL A 194 5.43 -1.31 4.34
N GLU A 195 6.12 -1.46 3.22
CA GLU A 195 6.46 -2.79 2.69
C GLU A 195 7.42 -3.51 3.65
N PRO A 196 7.10 -4.73 4.10
CA PRO A 196 7.93 -5.45 5.07
C PRO A 196 9.18 -6.05 4.43
N ASP A 197 9.13 -6.39 3.13
CA ASP A 197 10.14 -7.15 2.41
C ASP A 197 10.28 -6.70 0.95
N GLY A 198 11.30 -7.22 0.26
CA GLY A 198 11.53 -6.96 -1.17
C GLY A 198 12.25 -5.63 -1.47
N PRO A 199 12.31 -5.23 -2.76
CA PRO A 199 13.11 -4.08 -3.20
C PRO A 199 12.58 -2.71 -2.71
N LEU A 200 11.35 -2.67 -2.21
CA LEU A 200 10.73 -1.47 -1.63
C LEU A 200 10.56 -1.58 -0.10
N ARG A 201 11.28 -2.52 0.54
CA ARG A 201 11.24 -2.71 2.00
C ARG A 201 11.46 -1.38 2.74
N GLY A 202 10.63 -1.10 3.72
CA GLY A 202 10.68 0.14 4.51
C GLY A 202 10.04 1.36 3.84
N LYS A 203 9.47 1.22 2.63
CA LYS A 203 8.81 2.30 1.89
C LYS A 203 7.30 2.26 1.98
N MET A 204 6.66 3.43 1.97
CA MET A 204 5.21 3.58 2.05
C MET A 204 4.56 3.34 0.67
N ARG A 205 4.26 2.07 0.35
CA ARG A 205 3.60 1.67 -0.91
C ARG A 205 2.12 1.46 -0.71
N GLY A 206 1.72 0.33 -0.13
CA GLY A 206 0.32 -0.04 0.05
C GLY A 206 -0.53 0.10 -1.22
N LYS A 207 -1.78 0.51 -1.04
CA LYS A 207 -2.76 0.76 -2.11
C LYS A 207 -2.39 1.97 -2.96
N LEU A 208 -1.93 3.06 -2.33
CA LEU A 208 -1.60 4.31 -3.03
C LEU A 208 -0.38 4.17 -3.94
N GLY A 209 0.69 3.57 -3.47
CA GLY A 209 1.90 3.36 -4.26
C GLY A 209 1.66 2.51 -5.51
N ARG A 210 0.83 1.46 -5.42
CA ARG A 210 0.44 0.63 -6.59
C ARG A 210 -0.38 1.42 -7.61
N LEU A 211 -1.28 2.28 -7.15
CA LEU A 211 -2.07 3.16 -8.02
C LEU A 211 -1.18 4.19 -8.71
N LEU A 212 -0.30 4.86 -7.95
CA LEU A 212 0.63 5.83 -8.51
C LEU A 212 1.58 5.17 -9.51
N GLU A 213 2.03 3.94 -9.25
CA GLU A 213 2.89 3.18 -10.16
C GLU A 213 2.20 2.87 -11.49
N ASP A 214 0.95 2.41 -11.47
CA ASP A 214 0.17 2.14 -12.69
C ASP A 214 -0.15 3.43 -13.47
N ILE A 215 -0.46 4.52 -12.77
CA ILE A 215 -0.71 5.82 -13.41
C ILE A 215 0.56 6.36 -14.06
N THR A 216 1.70 6.30 -13.36
CA THR A 216 2.95 6.95 -13.77
C THR A 216 3.92 6.03 -14.51
N ALA A 217 3.47 4.84 -14.91
CA ALA A 217 4.30 3.82 -15.56
C ALA A 217 5.60 3.50 -14.79
N GLY A 218 5.53 3.52 -13.45
CA GLY A 218 6.64 3.17 -12.57
C GLY A 218 7.52 4.32 -12.09
N GLU A 219 7.28 5.56 -12.52
CA GLU A 219 8.07 6.70 -12.05
C GLU A 219 7.82 7.02 -10.56
N ILE A 220 6.58 6.89 -10.09
CA ILE A 220 6.22 7.03 -8.68
C ILE A 220 5.71 5.68 -8.19
N ARG A 221 6.42 5.05 -7.26
CA ARG A 221 6.06 3.72 -6.72
C ARG A 221 5.61 3.78 -5.27
N THR A 222 5.99 4.83 -4.55
CA THR A 222 5.79 4.97 -3.10
C THR A 222 5.49 6.42 -2.75
N LEU A 223 4.91 6.66 -1.57
CA LEU A 223 4.74 8.03 -1.07
C LEU A 223 6.09 8.71 -0.78
N ASP A 224 7.13 7.93 -0.47
CA ASP A 224 8.50 8.43 -0.33
C ASP A 224 9.00 9.12 -1.60
N ASP A 225 8.63 8.63 -2.80
CA ASP A 225 9.09 9.16 -4.10
C ASP A 225 8.57 10.58 -4.35
N ILE A 226 7.44 10.95 -3.74
CA ILE A 226 6.87 12.31 -3.79
C ILE A 226 7.19 13.14 -2.54
N GLY A 227 8.05 12.63 -1.65
CA GLY A 227 8.50 13.36 -0.46
C GLY A 227 7.59 13.23 0.77
N ILE A 228 6.60 12.34 0.75
CA ILE A 228 5.77 12.06 1.94
C ILE A 228 6.40 10.88 2.70
N LEU A 229 6.83 11.14 3.93
CA LEU A 229 7.69 10.23 4.69
C LEU A 229 7.03 9.80 6.01
N PRO A 230 7.30 8.57 6.50
CA PRO A 230 6.77 8.14 7.80
C PRO A 230 7.46 8.87 8.96
N ASN A 231 8.75 9.21 8.79
CA ASN A 231 9.58 9.86 9.79
C ASN A 231 10.54 10.85 9.10
N PRO A 232 11.01 11.89 9.82
CA PRO A 232 12.11 12.72 9.34
C PRO A 232 13.32 11.85 9.00
N ARG A 233 14.05 12.20 7.94
CA ARG A 233 15.31 11.53 7.59
C ARG A 233 16.43 12.05 8.49
N PHE A 234 17.11 11.16 9.19
CA PHE A 234 18.24 11.50 10.05
C PHE A 234 19.29 10.39 10.05
N ALA A 235 20.49 10.70 10.52
CA ALA A 235 21.47 9.74 11.00
C ALA A 235 21.52 9.80 12.53
N LEU A 236 21.48 8.66 13.22
CA LEU A 236 21.72 8.60 14.66
C LEU A 236 23.21 8.34 14.89
N VAL A 237 23.87 9.29 15.57
CA VAL A 237 25.34 9.42 15.59
C VAL A 237 25.84 9.64 17.01
N HIS A 238 27.05 9.17 17.30
CA HIS A 238 27.83 9.54 18.48
C HIS A 238 29.32 9.61 18.11
N GLY A 239 30.10 10.44 18.81
CA GLY A 239 31.54 10.57 18.57
C GLY A 239 31.96 11.93 18.00
N PRO A 240 33.24 12.11 17.67
CA PRO A 240 33.79 13.41 17.30
C PRO A 240 33.34 13.80 15.88
N LEU A 241 32.34 14.67 15.77
CA LEU A 241 31.82 15.17 14.51
C LEU A 241 31.66 16.69 14.57
N LYS A 242 32.14 17.38 13.54
CA LYS A 242 32.03 18.83 13.39
C LYS A 242 31.32 19.16 12.09
N LEU A 243 30.38 20.09 12.13
CA LEU A 243 29.66 20.57 10.96
C LEU A 243 29.90 22.07 10.81
N ASN A 244 30.27 22.51 9.61
CA ASN A 244 30.39 23.92 9.30
C ASN A 244 29.09 24.45 8.71
N PHE A 245 28.53 25.50 9.30
CA PHE A 245 27.40 26.24 8.77
C PHE A 245 27.78 27.71 8.64
N ALA A 246 27.81 28.21 7.41
CA ALA A 246 28.11 29.61 7.11
C ALA A 246 29.39 30.13 7.81
N GLY A 247 30.43 29.29 7.88
CA GLY A 247 31.71 29.63 8.51
C GLY A 247 31.82 29.31 10.01
N ALA A 248 30.71 29.02 10.69
CA ALA A 248 30.72 28.60 12.09
C ALA A 248 30.79 27.07 12.21
N TRP A 249 31.70 26.56 13.05
CA TRP A 249 31.81 25.13 13.34
C TRP A 249 30.97 24.77 14.56
N LEU A 250 30.00 23.87 14.36
CA LEU A 250 29.28 23.20 15.41
C LEU A 250 30.01 21.90 15.76
N ASP A 251 30.61 21.86 16.95
CA ASP A 251 31.34 20.69 17.44
C ASP A 251 30.42 19.78 18.26
N LEU A 252 29.90 18.74 17.60
CA LEU A 252 28.99 17.76 18.18
C LEU A 252 29.74 16.71 19.01
N GLY A 253 31.07 16.63 18.88
CA GLY A 253 31.91 15.74 19.68
C GLY A 253 31.91 16.10 21.17
N GLN A 254 31.48 17.31 21.53
CA GLN A 254 31.33 17.75 22.92
C GLN A 254 30.08 17.19 23.61
N LEU A 255 29.17 16.57 22.86
CA LEU A 255 27.96 15.96 23.41
C LEU A 255 28.28 14.62 24.06
N GLN A 256 27.76 14.41 25.28
CA GLN A 256 28.00 13.16 26.01
C GLN A 256 27.18 11.98 25.48
N GLY A 257 25.95 12.25 25.01
CA GLY A 257 25.02 11.25 24.49
C GLY A 257 24.95 11.27 22.96
N ALA A 258 24.35 10.21 22.40
CA ALA A 258 24.07 10.16 20.97
C ALA A 258 23.06 11.23 20.54
N PHE A 259 23.15 11.67 19.29
CA PHE A 259 22.31 12.71 18.70
C PHE A 259 21.79 12.30 17.33
N ARG A 260 20.61 12.81 16.97
CA ARG A 260 20.04 12.64 15.63
C ARG A 260 20.39 13.85 14.78
N LEU A 261 21.06 13.62 13.66
CA LEU A 261 21.42 14.66 12.71
C LEU A 261 20.50 14.58 11.50
N ALA A 262 19.69 15.61 11.28
CA ALA A 262 18.75 15.66 10.17
C ALA A 262 19.49 15.66 8.82
N GLU A 263 18.95 14.95 7.83
CA GLU A 263 19.53 14.90 6.48
C GLU A 263 19.68 16.31 5.88
N ALA A 264 18.68 17.18 6.09
CA ALA A 264 18.71 18.55 5.61
C ALA A 264 19.92 19.34 6.14
N ASP A 265 20.33 19.10 7.40
CA ASP A 265 21.48 19.75 8.00
C ASP A 265 22.80 19.16 7.50
N ILE A 266 22.85 17.84 7.26
CA ILE A 266 24.01 17.17 6.64
C ILE A 266 24.27 17.75 5.24
N VAL A 267 23.21 17.88 4.44
CA VAL A 267 23.29 18.38 3.06
C VAL A 267 23.65 19.86 3.02
N ARG A 268 23.11 20.67 3.94
CA ARG A 268 23.34 22.12 3.99
C ARG A 268 24.72 22.49 4.55
N ALA A 269 25.33 21.65 5.37
CA ALA A 269 26.64 21.93 5.95
C ALA A 269 27.69 22.18 4.85
N SER A 270 28.42 23.28 4.93
CA SER A 270 29.51 23.61 3.99
C SER A 270 30.74 22.71 4.19
N GLY A 271 30.90 22.13 5.38
CA GLY A 271 31.99 21.22 5.72
C GLY A 271 31.57 20.21 6.78
N VAL A 272 32.14 19.01 6.70
CA VAL A 272 31.96 17.93 7.69
C VAL A 272 33.35 17.42 8.04
N GLU A 273 33.70 17.47 9.32
CA GLU A 273 35.00 17.03 9.83
C GLU A 273 34.83 16.07 11.00
N THR A 274 35.78 15.16 11.15
CA THR A 274 35.85 14.23 12.27
C THR A 274 37.32 13.98 12.60
N ASP A 275 37.61 13.92 13.90
CA ASP A 275 38.93 13.53 14.40
C ASP A 275 39.02 11.99 14.57
N ALA A 276 37.91 11.26 14.36
CA ALA A 276 37.89 9.80 14.43
C ALA A 276 38.69 9.21 13.27
N LYS A 277 39.46 8.17 13.58
CA LYS A 277 40.17 7.38 12.57
C LYS A 277 39.25 6.36 11.90
N ARG A 278 38.14 5.99 12.57
CA ARG A 278 37.24 4.94 12.12
C ARG A 278 35.78 5.33 12.35
N CYS A 279 34.92 4.84 11.47
CA CYS A 279 33.48 4.86 11.60
C CYS A 279 32.96 3.45 11.84
N LEU A 280 32.27 3.25 12.95
CA LEU A 280 31.60 2.00 13.29
C LEU A 280 30.08 2.16 13.12
N THR A 281 29.53 1.46 12.15
CA THR A 281 28.07 1.31 12.06
C THR A 281 27.59 0.21 12.99
N VAL A 282 26.50 0.44 13.70
CA VAL A 282 25.92 -0.51 14.67
C VAL A 282 24.46 -0.77 14.30
N GLU A 283 24.12 -2.04 14.08
CA GLU A 283 22.77 -2.44 13.66
C GLU A 283 21.71 -2.12 14.72
N ASN A 284 21.87 -2.68 15.92
CA ASN A 284 20.90 -2.59 16.99
C ASN A 284 21.02 -1.26 17.76
N GLU A 285 19.93 -0.51 17.89
CA GLU A 285 19.90 0.79 18.58
C GLU A 285 20.23 0.69 20.08
N ALA A 286 19.81 -0.38 20.76
CA ALA A 286 20.15 -0.59 22.17
C ALA A 286 21.66 -0.80 22.35
N THR A 287 22.27 -1.65 21.51
CA THR A 287 23.73 -1.88 21.53
C THR A 287 24.50 -0.63 21.17
N PHE A 288 24.03 0.14 20.19
CA PHE A 288 24.61 1.43 19.83
C PHE A 288 24.65 2.38 21.04
N HIS A 289 23.54 2.48 21.79
CA HIS A 289 23.50 3.34 22.97
C HIS A 289 24.42 2.88 24.09
N GLU A 290 24.60 1.57 24.30
CA GLU A 290 25.58 1.07 25.27
C GLU A 290 27.03 1.35 24.83
N LEU A 291 27.34 1.19 23.54
CA LEU A 291 28.66 1.51 23.00
C LEU A 291 28.97 3.01 23.06
N ALA A 292 27.98 3.88 22.80
CA ALA A 292 28.14 5.33 22.88
C ALA A 292 28.56 5.82 24.28
N LYS A 293 28.12 5.14 25.35
CA LYS A 293 28.52 5.47 26.73
C LYS A 293 30.02 5.30 26.98
N LEU A 294 30.70 4.48 26.18
CA LEU A 294 32.14 4.24 26.30
C LEU A 294 32.99 5.43 25.87
N GLN A 295 32.42 6.33 25.03
CA GLN A 295 33.14 7.51 24.53
C GLN A 295 34.52 7.15 23.95
N SER A 296 34.57 6.11 23.11
CA SER A 296 35.81 5.54 22.58
C SER A 296 36.62 6.48 21.67
N GLY A 297 36.07 7.64 21.30
CA GLY A 297 36.65 8.56 20.31
C GLY A 297 36.43 8.13 18.86
N GLU A 298 35.79 6.98 18.62
CA GLU A 298 35.36 6.57 17.29
C GLU A 298 34.04 7.23 16.90
N LEU A 299 33.78 7.35 15.59
CA LEU A 299 32.50 7.81 15.10
C LEU A 299 31.53 6.62 15.02
N LEU A 300 30.50 6.62 15.84
CA LEU A 300 29.45 5.60 15.85
C LEU A 300 28.24 6.08 15.04
N ILE A 301 27.68 5.22 14.20
CA ILE A 301 26.43 5.49 13.48
C ILE A 301 25.48 4.30 13.66
N GLN A 302 24.30 4.53 14.21
CA GLN A 302 23.27 3.48 14.27
C GLN A 302 22.62 3.33 12.89
N THR A 303 22.60 2.10 12.38
CA THR A 303 21.89 1.78 11.14
C THR A 303 21.67 0.28 11.01
N SER A 304 20.43 -0.12 10.73
CA SER A 304 20.17 -1.38 10.02
C SER A 304 20.42 -1.15 8.53
N TYR A 305 19.41 -1.27 7.67
CA TYR A 305 19.53 -0.81 6.29
C TYR A 305 19.71 0.72 6.25
N PRO A 306 20.79 1.24 5.63
CA PRO A 306 21.10 2.66 5.64
C PRO A 306 19.99 3.50 5.01
N GLY A 307 19.39 4.38 5.81
CA GLY A 307 18.51 5.43 5.34
C GLY A 307 19.28 6.50 4.55
N SER A 308 18.55 7.38 3.85
CA SER A 308 19.16 8.48 3.08
C SER A 308 19.99 9.42 3.95
N GLY A 309 19.55 9.72 5.18
CA GLY A 309 20.33 10.55 6.12
C GLY A 309 21.68 9.92 6.48
N THR A 310 21.69 8.62 6.80
CA THR A 310 22.92 7.85 7.03
C THR A 310 23.83 7.88 5.81
N LEU A 311 23.30 7.60 4.62
CA LEU A 311 24.09 7.63 3.38
C LEU A 311 24.67 9.01 3.11
N LYS A 312 23.90 10.09 3.29
CA LYS A 312 24.39 11.46 3.11
C LYS A 312 25.48 11.81 4.10
N LEU A 313 25.41 11.33 5.34
CA LEU A 313 26.52 11.50 6.27
C LEU A 313 27.76 10.71 5.80
N LEU A 314 27.60 9.43 5.47
CA LEU A 314 28.69 8.58 5.00
C LEU A 314 29.38 9.12 3.74
N GLU A 315 28.63 9.70 2.79
CA GLU A 315 29.17 10.37 1.60
C GLU A 315 30.11 11.54 1.97
N ARG A 316 29.82 12.25 3.07
CA ARG A 316 30.55 13.45 3.49
C ARG A 316 31.74 13.19 4.39
N LEU A 317 31.88 11.97 4.92
CA LEU A 317 33.00 11.59 5.76
C LEU A 317 34.30 11.40 4.95
N PRO A 318 35.49 11.56 5.58
CA PRO A 318 36.77 11.42 4.88
C PRO A 318 36.94 10.06 4.19
N HIS A 319 37.50 10.06 2.97
CA HIS A 319 37.74 8.82 2.21
C HIS A 319 38.79 7.88 2.80
N ALA A 320 39.74 8.42 3.56
CA ALA A 320 40.81 7.63 4.18
C ALA A 320 40.41 6.97 5.51
N MET A 321 39.21 7.24 6.02
CA MET A 321 38.73 6.68 7.27
C MET A 321 38.41 5.19 7.12
N GLU A 322 38.65 4.39 8.16
CA GLU A 322 38.24 2.98 8.13
C GLU A 322 36.75 2.85 8.44
N PHE A 323 36.07 1.93 7.74
CA PHE A 323 34.65 1.69 7.93
C PHE A 323 34.41 0.26 8.42
N TRP A 324 33.71 0.13 9.54
CA TRP A 324 33.39 -1.15 10.16
C TRP A 324 31.88 -1.25 10.41
N HIS A 325 31.35 -2.47 10.38
CA HIS A 325 29.96 -2.76 10.68
C HIS A 325 29.85 -3.82 11.76
N PHE A 326 29.14 -3.49 12.83
CA PHE A 326 28.78 -4.40 13.91
C PHE A 326 27.28 -4.69 13.84
N GLY A 327 26.96 -5.87 13.29
CA GLY A 327 25.61 -6.38 13.16
C GLY A 327 25.52 -7.84 13.57
N ASP A 328 24.33 -8.42 13.39
CA ASP A 328 24.09 -9.82 13.72
C ASP A 328 24.76 -10.78 12.73
N SER A 329 25.13 -11.97 13.21
CA SER A 329 25.78 -13.01 12.42
C SER A 329 24.81 -13.87 11.60
N ASP A 330 23.65 -13.32 11.25
CA ASP A 330 22.59 -13.98 10.49
C ASP A 330 22.49 -13.46 9.04
N GLN A 331 21.57 -14.02 8.26
CA GLN A 331 21.37 -13.64 6.87
C GLN A 331 20.98 -12.16 6.70
N ALA A 332 20.25 -11.59 7.67
CA ALA A 332 19.82 -10.20 7.62
C ALA A 332 20.99 -9.26 7.89
N GLY A 333 21.81 -9.53 8.90
CA GLY A 333 23.01 -8.75 9.22
C GLY A 333 24.01 -8.72 8.06
N PHE A 334 24.29 -9.87 7.43
CA PHE A 334 25.13 -9.90 6.23
C PHE A 334 24.50 -9.19 5.02
N SER A 335 23.16 -9.18 4.91
CA SER A 335 22.46 -8.43 3.86
C SER A 335 22.54 -6.91 4.08
N ILE A 336 22.49 -6.46 5.32
CA ILE A 336 22.70 -5.05 5.71
C ILE A 336 24.12 -4.61 5.38
N LEU A 337 25.13 -5.41 5.75
CA LEU A 337 26.53 -5.12 5.42
C LEU A 337 26.74 -4.99 3.90
N ARG A 338 26.11 -5.86 3.11
CA ARG A 338 26.14 -5.75 1.64
C ARG A 338 25.49 -4.45 1.17
N ASP A 339 24.29 -4.12 1.65
CA ASP A 339 23.56 -2.90 1.28
C ASP A 339 24.35 -1.62 1.63
N LEU A 340 25.01 -1.60 2.79
CA LEU A 340 25.93 -0.53 3.21
C LEU A 340 27.04 -0.32 2.18
N ARG A 341 27.73 -1.38 1.77
CA ARG A 341 28.80 -1.30 0.77
C ARG A 341 28.28 -0.79 -0.58
N GLU A 342 27.19 -1.38 -1.06
CA GLU A 342 26.62 -1.07 -2.37
C GLU A 342 26.12 0.38 -2.45
N ARG A 343 25.39 0.86 -1.44
CA ARG A 343 24.73 2.18 -1.50
C ARG A 343 25.61 3.32 -1.02
N SER A 344 26.55 3.08 -0.11
CA SER A 344 27.48 4.14 0.33
C SER A 344 28.74 4.23 -0.52
N GLY A 345 29.09 3.17 -1.27
CA GLY A 345 30.35 3.06 -1.99
C GLY A 345 31.58 3.00 -1.07
N ARG A 346 31.39 2.74 0.24
CA ARG A 346 32.46 2.60 1.23
C ARG A 346 32.83 1.14 1.45
N ASP A 347 34.10 0.88 1.68
CA ASP A 347 34.61 -0.47 1.98
C ASP A 347 34.40 -0.84 3.46
N PHE A 348 33.14 -1.14 3.81
CA PHE A 348 32.80 -1.59 5.16
C PHE A 348 33.37 -2.99 5.45
N GLN A 349 34.12 -3.13 6.54
CA GLN A 349 34.58 -4.40 7.06
C GLN A 349 33.62 -4.97 8.10
N ALA A 350 33.46 -6.29 8.13
CA ALA A 350 32.63 -6.95 9.13
C ALA A 350 33.38 -6.97 10.47
N LEU A 351 32.76 -6.44 11.54
CA LEU A 351 33.30 -6.49 12.88
C LEU A 351 32.59 -7.58 13.70
N HIS A 352 33.33 -8.61 14.07
CA HIS A 352 32.84 -9.74 14.88
C HIS A 352 31.68 -10.55 14.28
N MET A 353 31.31 -10.36 13.01
CA MET A 353 30.27 -11.14 12.35
C MET A 353 30.86 -12.45 11.80
N GLU A 354 30.38 -13.59 12.28
CA GLU A 354 30.87 -14.92 11.93
C GLU A 354 29.71 -15.85 11.58
N PRO A 355 29.67 -16.48 10.39
CA PRO A 355 28.58 -17.37 10.01
C PRO A 355 28.33 -18.47 11.06
N GLY A 356 27.09 -18.56 11.55
CA GLY A 356 26.68 -19.57 12.53
C GLY A 356 26.81 -19.17 14.00
N ARG A 357 27.32 -17.97 14.33
CA ARG A 357 27.25 -17.41 15.68
C ARG A 357 25.82 -16.96 16.02
N ILE A 358 25.36 -17.23 17.24
CA ILE A 358 23.98 -16.94 17.68
C ILE A 358 23.86 -15.45 18.05
N PRO A 359 22.77 -14.73 17.67
CA PRO A 359 22.65 -13.28 17.88
C PRO A 359 22.88 -12.78 19.31
N HIS A 360 22.38 -13.48 20.33
CA HIS A 360 22.61 -13.11 21.74
C HIS A 360 24.10 -13.11 22.12
N GLU A 361 24.88 -14.05 21.59
CA GLU A 361 26.32 -14.08 21.84
C GLU A 361 27.02 -12.90 21.18
N GLN A 362 26.54 -12.49 20.00
CA GLN A 362 27.04 -11.33 19.28
C GLN A 362 26.73 -10.02 20.04
N GLU A 363 25.49 -9.80 20.45
CA GLU A 363 25.09 -8.63 21.23
C GLU A 363 25.85 -8.55 22.57
N ALA A 364 26.12 -9.70 23.21
CA ALA A 364 26.89 -9.76 24.44
C ALA A 364 28.36 -9.32 24.26
N LEU A 365 28.94 -9.43 23.06
CA LEU A 365 30.29 -8.90 22.80
C LEU A 365 30.32 -7.37 22.92
N GLY A 366 29.22 -6.68 22.60
CA GLY A 366 29.08 -5.23 22.79
C GLY A 366 28.91 -4.79 24.24
N ARG A 367 28.87 -5.73 25.21
CA ARG A 367 28.73 -5.38 26.64
C ARG A 367 30.08 -4.97 27.26
N PRO A 368 30.14 -3.86 28.01
CA PRO A 368 31.39 -3.24 28.50
C PRO A 368 32.26 -4.04 29.49
N SER A 369 31.94 -5.30 29.82
CA SER A 369 32.64 -6.07 30.85
C SER A 369 33.76 -6.98 30.33
N SER A 370 34.01 -6.99 29.02
CA SER A 370 34.92 -7.95 28.38
C SER A 370 36.27 -7.33 28.04
N SER A 371 37.33 -7.82 28.69
CA SER A 371 38.74 -7.58 28.34
C SER A 371 39.15 -8.08 26.94
N LYS A 372 38.20 -8.59 26.14
CA LYS A 372 38.44 -9.16 24.80
C LYS A 372 38.01 -8.26 23.65
N TRP A 373 37.45 -7.08 23.91
CA TRP A 373 37.12 -6.14 22.83
C TRP A 373 38.41 -5.43 22.39
N PRO A 374 38.81 -5.48 21.11
CA PRO A 374 40.13 -5.04 20.66
C PRO A 374 40.33 -3.51 20.68
N PHE A 375 39.35 -2.75 21.18
CA PHE A 375 39.28 -1.30 21.08
C PHE A 375 39.37 -0.56 22.43
N TYR A 376 39.68 -1.28 23.53
CA TYR A 376 39.80 -0.69 24.88
C TYR A 376 41.20 -0.17 25.26
N ASN A 377 42.15 -0.08 24.32
CA ASN A 377 43.45 0.50 24.63
C ASN A 377 43.37 2.04 24.59
N HIS A 378 43.02 2.62 25.73
CA HIS A 378 43.32 4.02 26.03
C HIS A 378 44.84 4.20 26.12
N SER A 379 45.38 5.06 25.27
CA SER A 379 46.69 5.71 25.47
C SER A 379 46.43 7.17 25.82
#